data_AF-A0A4V2LSQ0-F1
#
_entry.id   AF-A0A4V2LSQ0-F1
#
_cell.length_a   1.000
_cell.length_b   1.000
_cell.length_c   1.000
_cell.angle_alpha   90.00
_cell.angle_beta   90.00
_cell.angle_gamma   90.00
#
_symmetry.space_group_name_H-M   'P 1'
#
loop_
_entity.id
_entity.type
_entity.pdbx_description
1 polymer ?
#
loop_
_entity_poly.entity_id
_entity_poly.type
_entity_poly.pdbx_seq_one_letter_code
_entity_poly.pdbx_strand_id
1 'polypeptide(L)' 'MNIETISIGHKVKMATMEHLVFTVTAENADGTLSIETQLDQQNVLSYGNISTEMLRKIAS' A
#
# COMPACT_ATOMS: atom_id res chain seq x y z
N MET A 1 6.48 20.29 -9.75
CA MET A 1 5.85 19.58 -8.62
C MET A 1 6.31 18.14 -8.69
N ASN A 2 7.11 17.68 -7.74
CA ASN A 2 7.44 16.26 -7.64
C ASN A 2 6.20 15.58 -7.06
N ILE A 3 5.36 15.02 -7.91
CA ILE A 3 4.29 14.13 -7.47
C ILE A 3 5.03 12.85 -7.05
N GLU A 4 5.17 12.64 -5.74
CA GLU A 4 5.77 11.40 -5.25
C GLU A 4 4.85 10.24 -5.61
N THR A 5 5.24 9.48 -6.63
CA THR A 5 4.51 8.29 -7.06
C THR A 5 4.68 7.17 -6.04
N ILE A 6 3.59 6.48 -5.73
CA ILE A 6 3.62 5.24 -4.96
C ILE A 6 3.94 4.10 -5.93
N SER A 7 4.91 3.25 -5.60
CA SER A 7 5.41 2.19 -6.46
C SER A 7 5.64 0.92 -5.64
N ILE A 8 5.82 -0.21 -6.32
CA ILE A 8 6.13 -1.51 -5.69
C ILE A 8 7.33 -1.38 -4.74
N GLY A 9 7.21 -1.96 -3.55
CA GLY A 9 8.19 -1.88 -2.46
C GLY A 9 8.01 -0.69 -1.52
N HIS A 10 7.23 0.33 -1.88
CA HIS A 10 6.95 1.43 -0.95
C HIS A 10 6.10 0.97 0.24
N LYS A 11 6.43 1.53 1.42
CA LYS A 11 5.58 1.42 2.60
C LYS A 11 4.51 2.51 2.58
N VAL A 12 3.27 2.08 2.80
CA VAL A 12 2.08 2.93 2.75
C VAL A 12 1.17 2.64 3.93
N LYS A 13 0.30 3.60 4.24
CA LYS A 13 -0.85 3.41 5.12
C LYS A 13 -2.13 3.64 4.33
N MET A 14 -3.20 2.97 4.72
CA MET A 14 -4.53 3.32 4.21
C MET A 14 -5.05 4.53 4.98
N ALA A 15 -5.70 5.46 4.27
CA ALA A 15 -6.29 6.66 4.87
C ALA A 15 -7.36 6.33 5.93
N THR A 16 -8.03 5.19 5.80
CA THR A 16 -9.06 4.69 6.73
C THR A 16 -8.49 3.78 7.83
N MET A 17 -7.22 3.39 7.74
CA MET A 17 -6.59 2.42 8.64
C MET A 17 -5.13 2.77 8.92
N GLU A 18 -4.93 3.83 9.70
CA GLU A 18 -3.61 4.42 9.92
C GLU A 18 -2.70 3.64 10.90
N HIS A 19 -3.25 2.62 11.57
CA HIS A 19 -2.52 1.81 12.54
C HIS A 19 -1.69 0.69 11.89
N LEU A 20 -1.98 0.34 10.63
CA LEU A 20 -1.24 -0.68 9.88
C LEU A 20 -0.36 -0.03 8.80
N VAL A 21 0.81 -0.63 8.61
CA VAL A 21 1.75 -0.26 7.55
C VAL A 21 1.80 -1.40 6.56
N PHE A 22 1.44 -1.12 5.33
CA PHE A 22 1.46 -2.08 4.24
C PHE A 22 2.65 -1.82 3.32
N THR A 23 3.02 -2.84 2.57
CA THR A 23 3.99 -2.76 1.47
C THR A 23 3.26 -2.96 0.16
N VAL A 24 3.55 -2.12 -0.84
CA VAL A 24 3.02 -2.29 -2.20
C VAL A 24 3.71 -3.49 -2.86
N THR A 25 2.93 -4.45 -3.33
CA THR A 25 3.44 -5.70 -3.92
C THR A 25 3.25 -5.77 -5.42
N ALA A 26 2.21 -5.10 -5.96
CA ALA A 26 1.96 -5.04 -7.38
C ALA A 26 1.24 -3.75 -7.77
N GLU A 27 1.41 -3.38 -9.03
CA GLU A 27 0.59 -2.39 -9.74
C GLU A 27 -0.24 -3.13 -10.79
N ASN A 28 -1.55 -2.94 -10.73
CA ASN A 28 -2.49 -3.60 -11.62
C ASN A 28 -2.61 -2.83 -12.94
N ALA A 29 -3.08 -3.51 -13.99
CA ALA A 29 -3.26 -2.91 -15.31
C ALA A 29 -4.28 -1.76 -15.35
N ASP A 30 -5.16 -1.66 -14.34
CA ASP A 30 -6.14 -0.59 -14.19
C ASP A 30 -5.61 0.62 -13.37
N GLY A 31 -4.35 0.57 -12.93
CA GLY A 31 -3.72 1.62 -12.13
C GLY A 31 -4.00 1.55 -10.63
N THR A 32 -4.73 0.53 -10.17
CA THR A 32 -4.83 0.23 -8.73
C THR A 32 -3.60 -0.52 -8.23
N LEU A 33 -3.38 -0.51 -6.92
CA LEU A 33 -2.25 -1.18 -6.27
C LEU A 33 -2.70 -2.35 -5.42
N SER A 34 -1.85 -3.37 -5.39
CA SER A 34 -1.91 -4.44 -4.39
C SER A 34 -0.99 -4.11 -3.23
N ILE A 35 -1.47 -4.29 -2.01
CA ILE A 35 -0.72 -4.03 -0.78
C ILE A 35 -0.86 -5.20 0.19
N GLU A 36 0.18 -5.44 0.98
CA GLU A 36 0.15 -6.48 2.02
C GLU A 36 0.85 -6.03 3.31
N THR A 37 0.43 -6.61 4.43
CA THR A 37 1.12 -6.52 5.71
C THR A 37 1.09 -7.87 6.42
N GLN A 38 2.20 -8.20 7.07
CA GLN A 38 2.25 -9.31 8.01
C GLN A 38 1.62 -8.86 9.33
N LEU A 39 0.62 -9.59 9.84
CA LEU A 39 0.01 -9.32 11.15
C LEU A 39 0.70 -10.12 12.27
N ASP A 40 1.08 -11.36 11.97
CA ASP A 40 1.85 -12.26 12.85
C ASP A 40 2.58 -13.32 12.00
N GLN A 41 3.18 -14.36 12.60
CA GLN A 41 3.97 -15.35 11.85
C GLN A 41 3.20 -16.14 10.77
N GLN A 42 1.87 -16.18 10.82
CA GLN A 42 1.04 -16.98 9.90
C GLN A 42 0.01 -16.14 9.15
N ASN A 43 -0.37 -14.98 9.67
CA ASN A 43 -1.43 -14.16 9.08
C ASN A 43 -0.86 -13.01 8.25
N VAL A 44 -1.20 -13.00 6.96
CA VAL A 44 -0.97 -11.89 6.03
C VAL A 44 -2.32 -11.26 5.71
N LEU A 45 -2.40 -9.95 5.85
CA LEU A 45 -3.53 -9.17 5.35
C LEU A 45 -3.13 -8.52 4.03
N SER A 46 -3.85 -8.86 2.96
CA SER A 46 -3.59 -8.36 1.62
C SER A 46 -4.85 -7.76 0.99
N TYR A 47 -4.64 -6.70 0.22
CA TYR A 47 -5.68 -6.05 -0.57
C TYR A 47 -5.18 -5.90 -2.00
N GLY A 48 -5.95 -6.44 -2.96
CA GLY A 48 -5.49 -6.53 -4.34
C GLY A 48 -5.87 -5.35 -5.25
N ASN A 49 -6.83 -4.50 -4.87
CA ASN A 49 -7.37 -3.47 -5.76
C ASN A 49 -7.63 -2.17 -5.00
N ILE A 50 -6.55 -1.48 -4.61
CA ILE A 50 -6.63 -0.24 -3.83
C ILE A 50 -6.21 0.94 -4.70
N SER A 51 -7.08 1.96 -4.80
CA SER A 51 -6.73 3.23 -5.43
C SER A 51 -5.58 3.91 -4.69
N THR A 52 -4.65 4.49 -5.44
CA THR A 52 -3.53 5.27 -4.91
C THR A 52 -3.98 6.44 -4.03
N GLU A 53 -5.18 6.99 -4.27
CA GLU A 53 -5.76 8.07 -3.46
C GLU A 53 -6.09 7.63 -2.03
N MET A 54 -6.35 6.34 -1.83
CA MET A 54 -6.59 5.77 -0.51
C MET A 54 -5.30 5.49 0.27
N LEU A 55 -4.15 5.67 -0.37
CA LEU A 55 -2.84 5.36 0.20
C LEU A 55 -2.08 6.63 0.55
N ARG A 56 -1.43 6.59 1.71
CA ARG A 56 -0.49 7.62 2.17
C ARG A 56 0.90 6.99 2.23
N LYS A 57 1.83 7.51 1.44
CA LYS A 57 3.23 7.12 1.51
C LYS A 57 3.78 7.49 2.90
N ILE A 58 4.54 6.59 3.50
CA ILE A 58 5.27 6.89 4.73
C ILE A 58 6.61 7.46 4.30
N ALA A 59 6.91 8.70 4.70
CA ALA A 59 8.22 9.30 4.47
C ALA A 59 9.29 8.43 5.13
N SER A 60 10.33 8.10 4.37
CA SER A 60 11.50 7.35 4.86
C SER A 60 12.38 8.22 5.75
#